data_AF-C6LFV6-F1
#
_entry.id   AF-C6LFV6-F1
#
_cell.length_a   1.000
_cell.length_b   1.000
_cell.length_c   1.000
_cell.angle_alpha   90.00
_cell.angle_beta   90.00
_cell.angle_gamma   90.00
#
_symmetry.space_group_name_H-M   'P 1'
#
loop_
_entity.id
_entity.type
_entity.pdbx_description
1 polymer ?
#
loop_
_entity_poly.entity_id
_entity_poly.type
_entity_poly.pdbx_seq_one_letter_code
_entity_poly.pdbx_strand_id
1 'polypeptide(L)'
;MYQMELDLRLDYERNLKDNLNTVARFAGEQMRQNMEEEGRPLKTVESKQEAYGIAAQQYVKVASKAKMLKSEMDDFLKLLDADGEATQVAGTIYNASMELSQEAILIAVQASRILSDLYYTEPRTPMEEFLEPGELDDETGEQEGAE
;
A
#
# COMPACT_ATOMS: atom_id res chain seq x y z
N MET A 1 14.21 11.73 -17.86
CA MET A 1 13.63 10.81 -18.85
C MET A 1 13.04 9.66 -18.07
N TYR A 2 11.73 9.40 -18.18
CA TYR A 2 11.18 8.12 -17.73
C TYR A 2 11.49 7.10 -18.83
N GLN A 3 12.36 6.14 -18.54
CA GLN A 3 12.62 5.03 -19.43
C GLN A 3 11.54 3.99 -19.19
N MET A 4 10.68 3.75 -20.17
CA MET A 4 9.74 2.63 -20.13
C MET A 4 10.54 1.34 -20.29
N GLU A 5 10.72 0.59 -19.20
CA GLU A 5 11.18 -0.79 -19.28
C GLU A 5 10.04 -1.64 -19.86
N LEU A 6 10.19 -2.06 -21.12
CA LEU A 6 9.24 -2.96 -21.75
C LEU A 6 9.52 -4.38 -21.22
N ASP A 7 8.68 -4.87 -20.31
CA ASP A 7 8.75 -6.26 -19.85
C ASP A 7 8.24 -7.19 -20.95
N LEU A 8 9.18 -7.86 -21.64
CA LEU A 8 8.92 -8.74 -22.79
C LEU A 8 8.41 -10.15 -22.40
N ARG A 9 8.28 -10.45 -21.09
CA ARG A 9 7.72 -11.74 -20.64
C ARG A 9 6.24 -11.84 -20.97
N LEU A 10 5.76 -13.07 -21.13
CA LEU A 10 4.33 -13.35 -21.29
C LEU A 10 3.60 -13.12 -19.97
N ASP A 11 2.34 -12.69 -20.01
CA ASP A 11 1.59 -12.30 -18.81
C ASP A 11 1.48 -13.43 -17.76
N TYR A 12 1.40 -14.69 -18.22
CA TYR A 12 1.34 -15.86 -17.33
C TYR A 12 2.70 -16.24 -16.71
N GLU A 13 3.81 -15.72 -17.25
CA GLU A 13 5.15 -15.93 -16.72
C GLU A 13 5.47 -14.92 -15.59
N ARG A 14 4.65 -13.87 -15.46
CA ARG A 14 4.80 -12.87 -14.41
C ARG A 14 4.22 -13.36 -13.10
N ASN A 15 4.89 -13.00 -12.01
CA ASN A 15 4.37 -13.29 -10.68
C ASN A 15 3.23 -12.34 -10.33
N LEU A 16 2.07 -12.89 -9.93
CA LEU A 16 0.91 -12.09 -9.55
C LEU A 16 1.22 -11.08 -8.43
N LYS A 17 2.06 -11.45 -7.45
CA LYS A 17 2.45 -10.58 -6.34
C LYS A 17 3.27 -9.37 -6.83
N ASP A 18 4.18 -9.58 -7.78
CA ASP A 18 4.97 -8.49 -8.35
C ASP A 18 4.07 -7.53 -9.14
N ASN A 19 3.10 -8.07 -9.89
CA ASN A 19 2.09 -7.26 -10.56
C ASN A 19 1.27 -6.44 -9.56
N LEU A 20 0.86 -7.02 -8.43
CA LEU A 20 0.14 -6.29 -7.38
C LEU A 20 0.97 -5.16 -6.78
N ASN A 21 2.28 -5.35 -6.59
CA ASN A 21 3.18 -4.28 -6.15
C ASN A 21 3.24 -3.14 -7.17
N THR A 22 3.32 -3.46 -8.47
CA THR A 22 3.30 -2.47 -9.55
C THR A 22 1.96 -1.73 -9.58
N VAL A 23 0.84 -2.43 -9.47
CA VAL A 23 -0.50 -1.82 -9.43
C VAL A 23 -0.66 -0.92 -8.20
N ALA A 24 -0.12 -1.31 -7.04
CA ALA A 24 -0.13 -0.46 -5.85
C ALA A 24 0.67 0.84 -6.07
N ARG A 25 1.87 0.77 -6.64
CA ARG A 25 2.66 1.98 -6.96
C ARG A 25 1.90 2.91 -7.90
N PHE A 26 1.38 2.35 -8.99
CA PHE A 26 0.54 3.09 -9.95
C PHE A 26 -0.67 3.74 -9.26
N ALA A 27 -1.41 3.01 -8.43
CA ALA A 27 -2.57 3.54 -7.72
C ALA A 27 -2.20 4.65 -6.73
N GLY A 28 -1.04 4.55 -6.08
CA GLY A 28 -0.52 5.60 -5.20
C GLY A 28 -0.15 6.88 -5.94
N GLU A 29 0.50 6.74 -7.11
CA GLU A 29 0.81 7.88 -7.98
C GLU A 29 -0.46 8.57 -8.48
N GLN A 30 -1.45 7.80 -8.94
CA GLN A 30 -2.75 8.35 -9.34
C GLN A 30 -3.46 9.07 -8.19
N MET A 31 -3.49 8.46 -7.00
CA MET A 31 -4.09 9.09 -5.82
C MET A 31 -3.44 10.44 -5.52
N ARG A 32 -2.11 10.52 -5.60
CA ARG A 32 -1.38 11.77 -5.36
C ARG A 32 -1.69 12.81 -6.42
N GLN A 33 -1.62 12.44 -7.69
CA GLN A 33 -1.88 13.35 -8.80
C GLN A 33 -3.31 13.89 -8.75
N ASN A 34 -4.31 13.05 -8.53
CA ASN A 34 -5.71 13.48 -8.44
C ASN A 34 -5.91 14.49 -7.30
N MET A 35 -5.28 14.25 -6.14
CA MET A 35 -5.36 15.15 -4.98
C MET A 35 -4.65 16.49 -5.24
N GLU A 36 -3.53 16.47 -5.97
CA GLU A 36 -2.84 17.69 -6.42
C GLU A 36 -3.68 18.50 -7.41
N GLU A 37 -4.30 17.84 -8.39
CA GLU A 37 -5.18 18.47 -9.39
C GLU A 37 -6.43 19.08 -8.75
N GLU A 38 -6.96 18.47 -7.69
CA GLU A 38 -8.06 19.02 -6.88
C GLU A 38 -7.64 20.16 -5.92
N GLY A 39 -6.36 20.57 -5.94
CA GLY A 39 -5.84 21.62 -5.08
C GLY A 39 -5.72 21.24 -3.60
N ARG A 40 -5.74 19.93 -3.30
CA ARG A 40 -5.67 19.38 -1.93
C ARG A 40 -4.54 18.34 -1.86
N PRO A 41 -3.27 18.76 -2.00
CA PRO A 41 -2.15 17.82 -1.99
C PRO A 41 -2.14 16.98 -0.70
N LEU A 42 -1.72 15.72 -0.82
CA LEU A 42 -1.58 14.84 0.33
C LEU A 42 -0.58 15.43 1.31
N LYS A 43 -1.02 15.66 2.54
CA LYS A 43 -0.15 16.08 3.64
C LYS A 43 0.69 14.91 4.13
N THR A 44 1.88 15.18 4.63
CA THR A 44 2.70 14.17 5.33
C THR A 44 1.96 13.70 6.58
N VAL A 45 2.02 12.40 6.87
CA VAL A 45 1.48 11.84 8.12
C VAL A 45 2.44 12.16 9.27
N GLU A 46 1.98 12.91 10.26
CA GLU A 46 2.85 13.45 11.32
C GLU A 46 2.80 12.64 12.63
N SER A 47 1.77 11.81 12.82
CA SER A 47 1.54 11.11 14.09
C SER A 47 1.00 9.70 13.94
N LYS A 48 1.24 8.87 14.96
CA LYS A 48 0.71 7.49 15.04
C LYS A 48 -0.82 7.47 15.06
N GLN A 49 -1.44 8.48 15.67
CA GLN A 49 -2.90 8.63 15.74
C GLN A 49 -3.49 8.95 14.36
N GLU A 50 -2.84 9.85 13.61
CA GLU A 50 -3.24 10.15 12.23
C GLU A 50 -3.07 8.92 11.32
N ALA A 51 -1.92 8.23 11.44
CA ALA A 51 -1.66 7.00 10.72
C ALA A 51 -2.75 5.94 10.97
N TYR A 52 -3.10 5.71 12.23
CA TYR A 52 -4.21 4.82 12.58
C TYR A 52 -5.54 5.30 12.01
N GLY A 53 -5.83 6.60 12.07
CA GLY A 53 -7.04 7.19 11.49
C GLY A 53 -7.17 6.92 10.00
N ILE A 54 -6.10 7.11 9.23
CA ILE A 54 -6.05 6.83 7.79
C ILE A 54 -6.26 5.34 7.51
N ALA A 55 -5.52 4.47 8.22
CA ALA A 55 -5.64 3.03 8.07
C ALA A 55 -7.05 2.52 8.40
N ALA A 56 -7.65 3.03 9.49
CA ALA A 56 -9.00 2.68 9.91
C ALA A 56 -10.06 3.13 8.90
N GLN A 57 -9.95 4.35 8.36
CA GLN A 57 -10.85 4.85 7.31
C GLN A 57 -10.83 3.95 6.07
N GLN A 58 -9.63 3.55 5.64
CA GLN A 58 -9.49 2.68 4.46
C GLN A 58 -9.97 1.25 4.76
N TYR A 59 -9.72 0.72 5.96
CA TYR A 59 -10.24 -0.57 6.40
C TYR A 59 -11.77 -0.63 6.38
N VAL A 60 -12.47 0.43 6.79
CA VAL A 60 -13.95 0.50 6.73
C VAL A 60 -14.45 0.30 5.30
N LYS A 61 -13.77 0.84 4.29
CA LYS A 61 -14.13 0.64 2.87
C LYS A 61 -13.95 -0.81 2.45
N VAL A 62 -12.81 -1.43 2.80
CA VAL A 62 -12.54 -2.85 2.55
C VAL A 62 -13.61 -3.73 3.21
N ALA A 63 -13.92 -3.48 4.48
CA ALA A 63 -14.94 -4.22 5.22
C ALA A 63 -16.32 -4.09 4.58
N SER A 64 -16.67 -2.91 4.08
CA SER A 64 -17.93 -2.68 3.34
C SER A 64 -17.99 -3.53 2.06
N LYS A 65 -16.92 -3.53 1.24
CA LYS A 65 -16.85 -4.33 0.02
C LYS A 65 -16.83 -5.84 0.29
N ALA A 66 -16.14 -6.27 1.35
CA ALA A 66 -16.15 -7.66 1.77
C ALA A 66 -17.56 -8.13 2.17
N LYS A 67 -18.34 -7.26 2.82
CA LYS A 67 -19.75 -7.54 3.14
C LYS A 67 -20.61 -7.64 1.88
N MET A 68 -20.38 -6.79 0.87
CA MET A 68 -21.07 -6.89 -0.42
C MET A 68 -20.77 -8.21 -1.12
N LEU A 69 -19.49 -8.59 -1.23
CA LEU A 69 -19.09 -9.88 -1.80
C LEU A 69 -19.74 -11.06 -1.06
N LYS A 70 -19.80 -11.01 0.28
CA LYS A 70 -20.52 -12.02 1.05
C LYS A 70 -22.00 -12.09 0.67
N SER A 71 -22.67 -10.96 0.49
CA SER A 71 -24.08 -10.92 0.08
C SER A 71 -24.28 -11.60 -1.28
N GLU A 72 -23.42 -11.33 -2.26
CA GLU A 72 -23.49 -11.98 -3.58
C GLU A 72 -23.29 -13.50 -3.48
N MET A 73 -22.39 -13.94 -2.59
CA MET A 73 -22.21 -15.37 -2.32
C MET A 73 -23.44 -16.00 -1.64
N ASP A 74 -24.06 -15.30 -0.69
CA ASP A 74 -25.30 -15.74 -0.05
C ASP A 74 -26.44 -15.86 -1.10
N ASP A 75 -26.48 -14.96 -2.09
CA ASP A 75 -27.45 -15.02 -3.19
C ASP A 75 -27.17 -16.17 -4.16
N PHE A 76 -25.90 -16.46 -4.44
CA PHE A 76 -25.55 -17.65 -5.22
C PHE A 76 -25.93 -18.95 -4.49
N LEU A 77 -25.79 -18.99 -3.17
CA LEU A 77 -26.18 -20.16 -2.39
C LEU A 77 -27.68 -20.44 -2.51
N LYS A 78 -28.53 -19.40 -2.50
CA LYS A 78 -29.99 -19.54 -2.64
C LYS A 78 -30.41 -20.10 -4.00
N LEU A 79 -29.59 -19.88 -5.03
CA LEU A 79 -29.81 -20.43 -6.38
C LEU A 79 -29.58 -21.94 -6.48
N LEU A 80 -28.92 -22.57 -5.51
CA LEU A 80 -28.73 -24.03 -5.55
C LEU A 80 -30.06 -24.80 -5.44
N ASP A 81 -31.04 -24.21 -4.75
CA ASP A 81 -32.36 -24.81 -4.50
C ASP A 81 -33.45 -24.28 -5.45
N ALA A 82 -33.09 -23.44 -6.44
CA ALA A 82 -34.03 -22.78 -7.34
C ALA A 82 -33.58 -22.86 -8.81
N ASP A 83 -34.54 -22.86 -9.75
CA ASP A 83 -34.21 -22.62 -11.16
C ASP A 83 -33.82 -21.15 -11.34
N GLY A 84 -32.54 -20.87 -11.57
CA GLY A 84 -32.09 -19.52 -11.91
C GLY A 84 -30.72 -19.45 -12.57
N GLU A 85 -30.35 -18.25 -12.99
CA GLU A 85 -29.22 -18.04 -13.90
C GLU A 85 -27.89 -17.86 -13.14
N ALA A 86 -27.21 -18.98 -12.89
CA ALA A 86 -25.90 -19.00 -12.23
C ALA A 86 -24.85 -18.10 -12.91
N THR A 87 -24.94 -17.93 -14.24
CA THR A 87 -24.04 -17.05 -15.01
C THR A 87 -24.13 -15.60 -14.57
N GLN A 88 -25.34 -15.10 -14.30
CA GLN A 88 -25.54 -13.72 -13.87
C GLN A 88 -24.89 -13.47 -12.51
N VAL A 89 -25.12 -14.36 -11.55
CA VAL A 89 -24.56 -14.23 -10.19
C VAL A 89 -23.04 -14.44 -10.17
N ALA A 90 -22.51 -15.33 -11.00
CA ALA A 90 -21.06 -15.42 -11.18
C ALA A 90 -20.45 -14.09 -11.68
N GLY A 91 -21.15 -13.38 -12.57
CA GLY A 91 -20.77 -12.04 -13.01
C GLY A 91 -20.80 -10.99 -11.90
N THR A 92 -21.82 -11.01 -11.02
CA THR A 92 -21.88 -10.07 -9.88
C THR A 92 -20.79 -10.35 -8.85
N ILE A 93 -20.49 -11.63 -8.57
CA ILE A 93 -19.38 -12.04 -7.71
C ILE A 93 -18.03 -11.56 -8.26
N TYR A 94 -17.81 -11.70 -9.58
CA TYR A 94 -16.58 -11.22 -10.21
C TYR A 94 -16.41 -9.71 -9.99
N ASN A 95 -17.45 -8.92 -10.27
CA ASN A 95 -17.41 -7.47 -10.09
C ASN A 95 -17.19 -7.08 -8.62
N ALA A 96 -17.92 -7.70 -7.68
CA ALA A 96 -17.74 -7.45 -6.25
C ALA A 96 -16.32 -7.80 -5.76
N SER A 97 -15.74 -8.87 -6.30
CA SER A 97 -14.35 -9.27 -6.01
C SER A 97 -13.33 -8.27 -6.56
N MET A 98 -13.56 -7.73 -7.76
CA MET A 98 -12.71 -6.69 -8.35
C MET A 98 -12.75 -5.40 -7.52
N GLU A 99 -13.93 -4.96 -7.08
CA GLU A 99 -14.07 -3.79 -6.22
C GLU A 99 -13.40 -3.98 -4.85
N LEU A 100 -13.54 -5.16 -4.24
CA LEU A 100 -12.84 -5.48 -3.00
C LEU A 100 -11.31 -5.46 -3.20
N SER A 101 -10.83 -6.02 -4.31
CA SER A 101 -9.41 -6.04 -4.63
C SER A 101 -8.84 -4.64 -4.83
N GLN A 102 -9.60 -3.75 -5.48
CA GLN A 102 -9.21 -2.34 -5.62
C GLN A 102 -9.05 -1.66 -4.26
N GLU A 103 -10.03 -1.79 -3.36
CA GLU A 103 -9.94 -1.20 -2.01
C GLU A 103 -8.80 -1.82 -1.17
N ALA A 104 -8.51 -3.11 -1.38
CA ALA A 104 -7.38 -3.78 -0.75
C ALA A 104 -6.02 -3.27 -1.26
N ILE A 105 -5.92 -2.94 -2.55
CA ILE A 105 -4.71 -2.29 -3.09
C ILE A 105 -4.56 -0.88 -2.51
N LEU A 106 -5.66 -0.12 -2.40
CA LEU A 106 -5.63 1.22 -1.80
C LEU A 106 -5.22 1.21 -0.32
N ILE A 107 -5.54 0.16 0.45
CA ILE A 107 -5.01 0.04 1.82
C ILE A 107 -3.49 -0.18 1.82
N ALA A 108 -2.95 -0.96 0.88
CA ALA A 108 -1.52 -1.15 0.74
C ALA A 108 -0.81 0.16 0.37
N VAL A 109 -1.42 0.96 -0.51
CA VAL A 109 -0.94 2.31 -0.86
C VAL A 109 -0.86 3.21 0.36
N GLN A 110 -1.95 3.30 1.13
CA GLN A 110 -1.97 4.15 2.34
C GLN A 110 -0.97 3.64 3.39
N ALA A 111 -0.84 2.33 3.57
CA ALA A 111 0.16 1.75 4.46
C ALA A 111 1.59 2.07 4.01
N SER A 112 1.88 2.01 2.71
CA SER A 112 3.19 2.40 2.16
C SER A 112 3.51 3.88 2.40
N ARG A 113 2.51 4.75 2.26
CA ARG A 113 2.63 6.19 2.57
C ARG A 113 2.92 6.40 4.06
N ILE A 114 2.10 5.80 4.94
CA ILE A 114 2.28 5.88 6.40
C ILE A 114 3.68 5.42 6.80
N LEU A 115 4.15 4.29 6.26
CA LEU A 115 5.48 3.76 6.53
C LEU A 115 6.57 4.77 6.12
N SER A 116 6.45 5.35 4.93
CA SER A 116 7.44 6.30 4.40
C SER A 116 7.48 7.60 5.21
N ASP A 117 6.31 8.10 5.63
CA ASP A 117 6.19 9.35 6.37
C ASP A 117 6.63 9.19 7.84
N LEU A 118 6.30 8.06 8.48
CA LEU A 118 6.65 7.81 9.88
C LEU A 118 8.10 7.37 10.08
N TYR A 119 8.72 6.72 9.09
CA TYR A 119 10.10 6.22 9.21
C TYR A 119 11.11 7.30 9.64
N TYR A 120 10.92 8.55 9.18
CA TYR A 120 11.82 9.66 9.51
C TYR A 120 11.40 10.46 10.75
N THR A 121 10.24 10.16 11.35
CA THR A 121 9.71 10.88 12.51
C THR A 121 9.75 10.06 13.79
N GLU A 122 9.89 8.73 13.71
CA GLU A 122 10.13 7.88 14.87
C GLU A 122 11.61 7.95 15.32
N PRO A 123 11.89 7.85 16.64
CA PRO A 123 13.26 7.82 17.13
C PRO A 123 14.00 6.63 16.53
N ARG A 124 15.20 6.89 16.00
CA ARG A 124 16.06 5.88 15.39
C ARG A 124 16.36 4.77 16.38
N THR A 125 16.46 3.56 15.87
CA THR A 125 16.91 2.44 16.68
C THR A 125 18.38 2.59 17.03
N PRO A 126 18.86 2.05 18.16
CA PRO A 126 20.27 2.14 18.54
C PRO A 126 21.25 1.60 17.49
N MET A 127 20.82 0.66 16.63
CA MET A 127 21.63 0.19 15.50
C MET A 127 21.74 1.24 14.38
N GLU A 128 20.68 2.01 14.11
CA GLU A 128 20.68 3.07 13.10
C GLU A 128 21.53 4.26 13.53
N GLU A 129 21.58 4.57 14.83
CA GLU A 129 22.50 5.57 15.40
C GLU A 129 23.96 5.12 15.24
N PHE A 130 24.25 3.83 15.49
CA PHE A 130 25.61 3.29 15.40
C PHE A 130 26.16 3.18 13.96
N LEU A 131 25.28 3.12 12.96
CA LEU A 131 25.65 3.02 11.54
C LEU A 131 25.79 4.38 10.85
N GLU A 132 25.54 5.49 11.54
CA GLU A 132 25.69 6.83 10.99
C GLU A 132 27.20 7.16 10.86
N PRO A 133 27.72 7.39 9.63
CA PRO A 133 29.16 7.59 9.39
C PRO A 133 29.65 9.00 9.78
N GLY A 134 29.24 9.49 10.96
CA GLY A 134 29.47 10.85 11.43
C GLY A 134 29.95 11.00 12.87
N GLU A 135 30.05 9.93 13.67
CA GLU A 135 30.60 9.97 15.04
C GLU A 135 31.79 9.01 15.24
N LEU A 136 32.47 8.64 14.16
CA LEU A 136 33.87 8.18 14.24
C LEU A 136 34.77 9.41 14.08
N ASP A 137 34.56 10.42 14.92
CA ASP A 137 35.52 11.52 15.03
C ASP A 137 36.71 11.03 15.84
N ASP A 138 37.87 11.33 15.29
CA ASP A 138 39.17 10.73 15.53
C ASP A 138 39.76 11.22 16.86
N GLU A 139 39.17 10.82 18.00
CA GLU A 139 39.71 11.10 19.35
C GLU A 139 40.90 10.21 19.75
N THR A 140 41.77 9.83 18.80
CA THR A 140 43.05 9.19 19.14
C THR A 140 44.19 9.64 18.25
N GLY A 141 44.83 10.78 18.58
CA GLY A 141 46.05 11.13 17.84
C GLY A 141 46.90 12.32 18.24
N GLU A 142 46.62 13.13 19.27
CA GLU A 142 47.55 14.20 19.68
C GLU A 142 47.71 14.31 21.20
N GLN A 143 48.70 13.59 21.75
CA GLN A 143 49.45 14.04 22.93
C GLN A 143 50.94 13.73 22.78
N GLU A 144 51.67 14.80 22.46
CA GLU A 144 53.01 15.20 22.91
C GLU A 144 53.98 14.12 23.40
N GLY A 145 55.04 13.90 22.62
CA GLY A 145 56.35 13.48 23.11
C GLY A 145 57.33 14.63 22.98
N ALA A 146 57.49 15.40 24.06
CA ALA A 146 58.62 16.28 24.28
C ALA A 146 59.77 15.46 24.89
N GLU A 147 60.92 15.42 24.21
CA GLU A 147 62.30 15.57 24.71
C GLU A 147 63.33 15.28 23.61
#